data_AF-A0A1F6M9V9-F1
#
_entry.id   AF-A0A1F6M9V9-F1
#
_cell.length_a   1.000
_cell.length_b   1.000
_cell.length_c   1.000
_cell.angle_alpha   90.00
_cell.angle_beta   90.00
_cell.angle_gamma   90.00
#
_symmetry.space_group_name_H-M   'P 1'
#
loop_
_entity.id
_entity.type
_entity.pdbx_description
1 polymer ?
#
loop_
_entity_poly.entity_id
_entity_poly.type
_entity_poly.pdbx_seq_one_letter_code
_entity_poly.pdbx_strand_id
1 'polypeptide(L)'
;MHLIYLSQEAIVSSLLTKYHLEKNTELHELIFNNSWRLSYKCFFNGLVGAFSDDGRRGTFLFWAIRDGHRFGLSLEGDELVSIDRSYRLRLLPETIATALKNGELLPSMALTFIVLSCYYGLLCGGGFSQVDYLPKIQIAYQAMLNDLGVSIANEKTEIPFLSSDYAFISLQTGDKQVLATGLDLALYGNDETFNRLTSLAETTTVSQALDNLIPKLYTIVGGKKNVFPFINAAMPSCLYV
;
A
#
# COMPACT_ATOMS: atom_id res chain seq x y z
N MET A 1 -23.83 0.71 10.15
CA MET A 1 -22.57 1.39 9.72
C MET A 1 -22.28 0.95 8.29
N HIS A 2 -22.40 1.85 7.31
CA HIS A 2 -22.05 1.53 5.93
C HIS A 2 -20.55 1.79 5.76
N LEU A 3 -19.76 0.73 5.57
CA LEU A 3 -18.35 0.85 5.25
C LEU A 3 -18.22 1.30 3.79
N ILE A 4 -17.73 2.52 3.58
CA ILE A 4 -17.39 3.02 2.24
C ILE A 4 -15.93 2.70 2.00
N TYR A 5 -15.66 1.81 1.04
CA TYR A 5 -14.29 1.52 0.60
C TYR A 5 -13.88 2.52 -0.47
N LEU A 6 -12.81 3.27 -0.22
CA LEU A 6 -12.21 4.18 -1.18
C LEU A 6 -10.88 3.59 -1.64
N SER A 7 -10.76 3.31 -2.94
CA SER A 7 -9.49 2.89 -3.55
C SER A 7 -8.52 4.08 -3.59
N GLN A 8 -7.29 3.87 -3.12
CA GLN A 8 -6.22 4.87 -3.21
C GLN A 8 -5.93 5.21 -4.67
N GLU A 9 -5.90 4.21 -5.55
CA GLU A 9 -5.66 4.40 -6.98
C GLU A 9 -6.77 5.22 -7.64
N ALA A 10 -8.03 5.05 -7.24
CA ALA A 10 -9.15 5.86 -7.72
C ALA A 10 -9.03 7.32 -7.26
N ILE A 11 -8.67 7.55 -5.98
CA ILE A 11 -8.40 8.89 -5.44
C ILE A 11 -7.26 9.54 -6.22
N VAL A 12 -6.15 8.82 -6.41
CA VAL A 12 -4.97 9.33 -7.14
C VAL A 12 -5.29 9.61 -8.60
N SER A 13 -6.03 8.74 -9.28
CA SER A 13 -6.48 8.98 -10.66
C SER A 13 -7.30 10.27 -10.77
N SER A 14 -8.19 10.51 -9.81
CA SER A 14 -8.97 11.74 -9.74
C SER A 14 -8.09 12.97 -9.45
N LEU A 15 -7.15 12.88 -8.51
CA LEU A 15 -6.24 13.98 -8.16
C LEU A 15 -5.35 14.35 -9.36
N LEU A 16 -4.74 13.35 -9.99
CA LEU A 16 -3.92 13.54 -11.18
C LEU A 16 -4.71 14.25 -12.27
N THR A 17 -5.86 13.69 -12.65
CA THR A 17 -6.69 14.20 -13.74
C THR A 17 -7.20 15.61 -13.48
N LYS A 18 -7.56 15.95 -12.23
CA LYS A 18 -8.17 17.23 -11.90
C LYS A 18 -7.15 18.34 -11.65
N TYR A 19 -5.99 18.01 -11.10
CA TYR A 19 -5.06 19.02 -10.56
C TYR A 19 -3.63 18.94 -11.10
N HIS A 20 -3.22 17.87 -11.78
CA HIS A 20 -1.81 17.69 -12.15
C HIS A 20 -1.56 17.48 -13.64
N LEU A 21 -2.35 16.66 -14.35
CA LEU A 21 -1.99 16.27 -15.72
C LEU A 21 -1.88 17.46 -16.69
N GLU A 22 -2.69 18.50 -16.51
CA GLU A 22 -2.68 19.70 -17.36
C GLU A 22 -2.16 20.96 -16.64
N LYS A 23 -1.51 20.78 -15.48
CA LYS A 23 -1.01 21.88 -14.64
C LYS A 23 0.50 21.77 -14.48
N ASN A 24 1.19 22.90 -14.41
CA ASN A 24 2.62 22.91 -14.16
C ASN A 24 2.92 22.57 -12.69
N THR A 25 3.02 21.27 -12.39
CA THR A 25 3.27 20.71 -11.07
C THR A 25 4.36 19.65 -11.15
N GLU A 26 5.03 19.32 -10.05
CA GLU A 26 6.06 18.27 -10.01
C GLU A 26 5.52 16.91 -10.49
N LEU A 27 4.25 16.62 -10.21
CA LEU A 27 3.59 15.40 -10.70
C LEU A 27 3.35 15.43 -12.21
N HIS A 28 3.14 16.61 -12.80
CA HIS A 28 3.11 16.77 -14.27
C HIS A 28 4.49 16.49 -14.86
N GLU A 29 5.52 17.11 -14.30
CA GLU A 29 6.90 16.93 -14.75
C GLU A 29 7.31 15.45 -14.65
N LEU A 30 7.02 14.80 -13.52
CA LEU A 30 7.27 13.36 -13.32
C LEU A 30 6.68 12.48 -14.43
N ILE A 31 5.47 12.80 -14.91
CA ILE A 31 4.77 11.99 -15.91
C ILE A 31 5.22 12.36 -17.34
N PHE A 32 5.37 13.64 -17.65
CA PHE A 32 5.49 14.11 -19.04
C PHE A 32 6.87 14.66 -19.42
N ASN A 33 7.70 15.05 -18.47
CA ASN A 33 9.06 15.52 -18.74
C ASN A 33 10.04 14.34 -18.84
N ASN A 34 10.76 14.27 -19.96
CA ASN A 34 11.69 13.16 -20.20
C ASN A 34 12.82 13.09 -19.18
N SER A 35 13.40 14.22 -18.76
CA SER A 35 14.48 14.24 -17.77
C SER A 35 14.00 13.73 -16.41
N TRP A 36 12.79 14.11 -16.00
CA TRP A 36 12.16 13.62 -14.78
C TRP A 36 11.86 12.12 -14.86
N ARG A 37 11.32 11.63 -15.99
CA ARG A 37 11.08 10.19 -16.20
C ARG A 37 12.37 9.38 -16.15
N LEU A 38 13.46 9.89 -16.71
CA LEU A 38 14.77 9.23 -16.65
C LEU A 38 15.32 9.20 -15.22
N SER A 39 15.16 10.29 -14.45
CA SER A 39 15.54 10.31 -13.04
C SER A 39 14.67 9.34 -12.22
N TYR A 40 13.34 9.36 -12.40
CA TYR A 40 12.44 8.35 -11.81
C TYR A 40 12.88 6.93 -12.18
N LYS A 41 13.25 6.70 -13.43
CA LYS A 41 13.74 5.40 -13.87
C LYS A 41 14.99 4.97 -13.10
N CYS A 42 15.91 5.88 -12.85
CA CYS A 42 17.14 5.60 -12.10
C CYS A 42 16.87 5.23 -10.63
N PHE A 43 16.02 6.00 -9.95
CA PHE A 43 15.80 5.84 -8.50
C PHE A 43 14.77 4.78 -8.13
N PHE A 44 13.83 4.44 -9.02
CA PHE A 44 12.72 3.54 -8.72
C PHE A 44 12.83 2.13 -9.34
N ASN A 45 13.83 1.88 -10.18
CA ASN A 45 14.06 0.56 -10.76
C ASN A 45 14.37 -0.48 -9.67
N GLY A 46 13.61 -1.57 -9.66
CA GLY A 46 13.75 -2.67 -8.70
C GLY A 46 13.05 -2.44 -7.36
N LEU A 47 12.44 -1.27 -7.12
CA LEU A 47 11.67 -1.03 -5.89
C LEU A 47 10.33 -1.76 -5.91
N VAL A 48 9.95 -2.30 -4.75
CA VAL A 48 8.64 -2.94 -4.56
C VAL A 48 7.53 -1.92 -4.82
N GLY A 49 6.62 -2.26 -5.73
CA GLY A 49 5.50 -1.40 -6.15
C GLY A 49 5.79 -0.39 -7.26
N ALA A 50 7.05 -0.31 -7.71
CA ALA A 50 7.44 0.43 -8.90
C ALA A 50 7.53 -0.51 -10.11
N PHE A 51 8.70 -0.63 -10.72
CA PHE A 51 8.96 -1.43 -11.93
C PHE A 51 10.37 -2.04 -11.91
N SER A 52 10.63 -3.00 -12.80
CA SER A 52 11.97 -3.50 -13.09
C SER A 52 12.28 -3.43 -14.59
N ASP A 53 13.52 -3.08 -14.95
CA ASP A 53 13.95 -2.95 -16.35
C ASP A 53 13.88 -4.27 -17.14
N ASP A 54 13.98 -5.41 -16.46
CA ASP A 54 13.81 -6.72 -17.09
C ASP A 54 12.34 -7.02 -17.47
N GLY A 55 11.42 -6.11 -17.14
CA GLY A 55 9.98 -6.22 -17.42
C GLY A 55 9.28 -7.31 -16.61
N ARG A 56 9.97 -7.97 -15.67
CA ARG A 56 9.41 -9.12 -14.94
C ARG A 56 8.54 -8.72 -13.77
N ARG A 57 8.65 -7.48 -13.28
CA ARG A 57 7.92 -7.01 -12.10
C ARG A 57 7.46 -5.57 -12.26
N GLY A 58 6.26 -5.32 -11.77
CA GLY A 58 5.72 -3.96 -11.64
C GLY A 58 5.36 -3.32 -12.97
N THR A 59 5.28 -1.99 -12.96
CA THR A 59 4.89 -1.19 -14.11
C THR A 59 5.46 0.23 -14.03
N PHE A 60 5.82 0.80 -15.17
CA PHE A 60 6.30 2.18 -15.25
C PHE A 60 5.11 3.14 -15.10
N LEU A 61 4.98 3.74 -13.91
CA LEU A 61 3.95 4.71 -13.49
C LEU A 61 2.49 4.20 -13.49
N PHE A 62 2.05 3.46 -14.51
CA PHE A 62 0.66 3.03 -14.69
C PHE A 62 0.56 1.57 -15.12
N TRP A 63 -0.43 0.85 -14.62
CA TRP A 63 -0.88 -0.43 -15.15
C TRP A 63 -1.90 -0.18 -16.25
N ALA A 64 -1.88 -0.97 -17.32
CA ALA A 64 -3.05 -1.09 -18.18
C ALA A 64 -4.07 -2.04 -17.56
N ILE A 65 -5.35 -1.75 -17.72
CA ILE A 65 -6.46 -2.61 -17.32
C ILE A 65 -7.11 -3.17 -18.58
N ARG A 66 -7.12 -4.49 -18.71
CA ARG A 66 -7.84 -5.20 -19.78
C ARG A 66 -8.58 -6.39 -19.19
N ASP A 67 -9.85 -6.52 -19.53
CA ASP A 67 -10.72 -7.60 -19.04
C ASP A 67 -10.69 -7.75 -17.51
N GLY A 68 -10.53 -6.64 -16.78
CA GLY A 68 -10.43 -6.61 -15.32
C GLY A 68 -9.06 -7.00 -14.74
N HIS A 69 -8.07 -7.31 -15.58
CA HIS A 69 -6.72 -7.68 -15.19
C HIS A 69 -5.72 -6.53 -15.41
N ARG A 70 -4.70 -6.47 -14.53
CA ARG A 70 -3.60 -5.49 -14.60
C ARG A 70 -2.47 -6.04 -15.48
N PHE A 71 -2.00 -5.22 -16.42
CA PHE A 71 -0.88 -5.52 -17.31
C PHE A 71 0.22 -4.49 -17.12
N GLY A 72 1.45 -4.97 -16.93
CA GLY A 72 2.62 -4.12 -16.75
C GLY A 72 2.99 -3.42 -18.06
N LEU A 73 3.34 -2.14 -17.94
CA LEU A 73 3.76 -1.27 -19.02
C LEU A 73 5.19 -0.81 -18.79
N SER A 74 5.98 -0.76 -19.87
CA SER A 74 7.33 -0.22 -19.89
C SER A 74 7.36 1.07 -20.69
N LEU A 75 8.29 1.96 -20.37
CA LEU A 75 8.54 3.18 -21.15
C LEU A 75 9.42 2.85 -22.37
N GLU A 76 8.88 3.02 -23.58
CA GLU A 76 9.62 2.97 -24.85
C GLU A 76 9.52 4.36 -25.51
N GLY A 77 10.56 5.20 -25.37
CA GLY A 77 10.53 6.59 -25.85
C GLY A 77 9.51 7.43 -25.08
N ASP A 78 8.48 7.92 -25.76
CA ASP A 78 7.35 8.66 -25.19
C ASP A 78 6.07 7.82 -25.09
N GLU A 79 6.18 6.49 -25.16
CA GLU A 79 5.04 5.58 -25.09
C GLU A 79 5.15 4.61 -23.91
N LEU A 80 4.00 4.28 -23.32
CA LEU A 80 3.81 3.15 -22.43
C LEU A 80 3.41 1.94 -23.27
N VAL A 81 4.16 0.85 -23.18
CA VAL A 81 4.01 -0.35 -24.01
C VAL A 81 3.93 -1.59 -23.13
N SER A 82 2.94 -2.46 -23.37
CA SER A 82 2.86 -3.76 -22.69
C SER A 82 3.92 -4.74 -23.21
N ILE A 83 4.29 -5.74 -22.40
CA ILE A 83 5.31 -6.74 -22.76
C ILE A 83 4.97 -7.48 -24.07
N ASP A 84 3.69 -7.85 -24.24
CA ASP A 84 3.17 -8.51 -25.44
C ASP A 84 2.92 -7.54 -26.61
N ARG A 85 3.21 -6.24 -26.42
CA ARG A 85 2.99 -5.13 -27.36
C ARG A 85 1.54 -4.96 -27.82
N SER A 86 0.58 -5.61 -27.17
CA SER A 86 -0.84 -5.54 -27.52
C SER A 86 -1.50 -4.25 -27.03
N TYR A 87 -0.87 -3.53 -26.10
CA TYR A 87 -1.27 -2.22 -25.62
C TYR A 87 -0.14 -1.21 -25.81
N ARG A 88 -0.48 -0.04 -26.36
CA ARG A 88 0.42 1.09 -26.52
C ARG A 88 -0.35 2.37 -26.25
N LEU A 89 0.25 3.27 -25.48
CA LEU A 89 -0.33 4.57 -25.20
C LEU A 89 0.76 5.62 -25.12
N ARG A 90 0.63 6.69 -25.90
CA ARG A 90 1.54 7.83 -25.84
C ARG A 90 1.36 8.61 -24.53
N LEU A 91 2.46 9.06 -23.92
CA LEU A 91 2.46 9.91 -22.73
C LEU A 91 2.15 11.37 -23.08
N LEU A 92 0.88 11.67 -23.29
CA LEU A 92 0.36 13.04 -23.42
C LEU A 92 -0.67 13.30 -22.32
N PRO A 93 -0.81 14.55 -21.82
CA PRO A 93 -1.79 14.90 -20.80
C PRO A 93 -3.20 14.37 -21.10
N GLU A 94 -3.69 14.62 -22.30
CA GLU A 94 -5.02 14.26 -22.76
C GLU A 94 -5.23 12.74 -22.90
N THR A 95 -4.22 12.01 -23.37
CA THR A 95 -4.30 10.56 -23.55
C THR A 95 -4.30 9.84 -22.21
N ILE A 96 -3.42 10.27 -21.29
CA ILE A 96 -3.37 9.73 -19.93
C ILE A 96 -4.64 10.09 -19.15
N ALA A 97 -5.12 11.33 -19.25
CA ALA A 97 -6.36 11.76 -18.59
C ALA A 97 -7.56 10.93 -19.07
N THR A 98 -7.67 10.70 -20.38
CA THR A 98 -8.76 9.90 -20.96
C THR A 98 -8.68 8.45 -20.48
N ALA A 99 -7.49 7.83 -20.55
CA ALA A 99 -7.32 6.44 -20.15
C ALA A 99 -7.56 6.22 -18.64
N LEU A 100 -7.18 7.17 -17.78
CA LEU A 100 -7.51 7.12 -16.34
C LEU A 100 -9.02 7.27 -16.09
N LYS A 101 -9.69 8.20 -16.78
CA LYS A 101 -11.16 8.40 -16.66
C LYS A 101 -11.94 7.17 -17.12
N ASN A 102 -11.47 6.49 -18.16
CA ASN A 102 -12.09 5.29 -18.69
C ASN A 102 -11.76 4.02 -17.88
N GLY A 103 -10.88 4.12 -16.87
CA GLY A 103 -10.40 2.96 -16.11
C GLY A 103 -9.49 2.03 -16.91
N GLU A 104 -8.96 2.49 -18.05
CA GLU A 104 -7.99 1.76 -18.88
C GLU A 104 -6.58 1.82 -18.29
N LEU A 105 -6.28 2.88 -17.53
CA LEU A 105 -5.07 2.98 -16.74
C LEU A 105 -5.37 2.99 -15.24
N LEU A 106 -4.43 2.44 -14.47
CA LEU A 106 -4.42 2.51 -13.02
C LEU A 106 -3.03 2.92 -12.52
N PRO A 107 -2.90 3.92 -11.62
CA PRO A 107 -1.61 4.28 -11.04
C PRO A 107 -0.88 3.08 -10.40
N SER A 108 0.45 3.05 -10.51
CA SER A 108 1.27 2.08 -9.79
C SER A 108 1.22 2.36 -8.29
N MET A 109 1.66 1.39 -7.48
CA MET A 109 1.74 1.57 -6.04
C MET A 109 2.74 2.69 -5.69
N ALA A 110 3.89 2.72 -6.37
CA ALA A 110 4.88 3.79 -6.21
C ALA A 110 4.29 5.17 -6.57
N LEU A 111 3.63 5.31 -7.72
CA LEU A 111 3.00 6.57 -8.10
C LEU A 111 1.91 6.99 -7.09
N THR A 112 1.15 6.02 -6.59
CA THR A 112 0.11 6.26 -5.59
C THR A 112 0.69 6.86 -4.31
N PHE A 113 1.78 6.29 -3.78
CA PHE A 113 2.44 6.81 -2.58
C PHE A 113 3.24 8.08 -2.82
N ILE A 114 3.79 8.29 -4.02
CA ILE A 114 4.37 9.58 -4.41
C ILE A 114 3.30 10.67 -4.31
N VAL A 115 2.12 10.45 -4.90
CA VAL A 115 1.04 11.43 -4.85
C VAL A 115 0.56 11.63 -3.41
N LEU A 116 0.12 10.57 -2.73
CA LEU A 116 -0.53 10.71 -1.43
C LEU A 116 0.45 11.07 -0.31
N SER A 117 1.52 10.30 -0.15
CA SER A 117 2.40 10.40 1.01
C SER A 117 3.57 11.36 0.81
N CYS A 118 4.06 11.53 -0.42
CA CYS A 118 5.20 12.42 -0.66
C CYS A 118 4.76 13.83 -1.06
N TYR A 119 3.84 13.94 -2.02
CA TYR A 119 3.40 15.23 -2.56
C TYR A 119 2.33 15.90 -1.68
N TYR A 120 1.29 15.15 -1.27
CA TYR A 120 0.23 15.68 -0.39
C TYR A 120 0.51 15.50 1.11
N GLY A 121 1.59 14.82 1.50
CA GLY A 121 1.98 14.64 2.91
C GLY A 121 1.02 13.76 3.73
N LEU A 122 0.20 12.92 3.09
CA LEU A 122 -0.77 12.07 3.78
C LEU A 122 -0.12 10.81 4.34
N LEU A 123 -0.36 10.53 5.62
CA LEU A 123 -0.05 9.24 6.20
C LEU A 123 -1.04 8.19 5.67
N CYS A 124 -0.55 7.22 4.92
CA CYS A 124 -1.35 6.09 4.47
C CYS A 124 -1.19 4.93 5.45
N GLY A 125 -2.29 4.39 6.00
CA GLY A 125 -2.25 3.13 6.73
C GLY A 125 -2.29 1.93 5.78
N GLY A 126 -1.62 0.84 6.14
CA GLY A 126 -1.70 -0.41 5.37
C GLY A 126 -1.03 -1.58 6.08
N GLY A 127 -0.92 -2.70 5.36
CA GLY A 127 -0.49 -3.98 5.93
C GLY A 127 1.00 -4.05 6.21
N PHE A 128 1.40 -5.08 6.96
CA PHE A 128 2.75 -5.35 7.43
C PHE A 128 3.88 -4.96 6.47
N SER A 129 3.84 -5.36 5.20
CA SER A 129 4.92 -5.08 4.24
C SER A 129 5.12 -3.60 3.92
N GLN A 130 4.15 -2.74 4.23
CA GLN A 130 4.25 -1.29 3.99
C GLN A 130 5.37 -0.63 4.78
N VAL A 131 5.68 -1.13 5.97
CA VAL A 131 6.80 -0.63 6.78
C VAL A 131 8.15 -0.81 6.09
N ASP A 132 8.24 -1.74 5.12
CA ASP A 132 9.46 -1.96 4.33
C ASP A 132 9.49 -1.12 3.05
N TYR A 133 8.41 -1.13 2.25
CA TYR A 133 8.44 -0.50 0.93
C TYR A 133 8.20 1.02 0.95
N LEU A 134 7.37 1.56 1.85
CA LEU A 134 6.99 2.97 1.82
C LEU A 134 8.17 3.90 2.16
N PRO A 135 8.99 3.61 3.20
CA PRO A 135 10.19 4.41 3.44
C PRO A 135 11.15 4.41 2.26
N LYS A 136 11.31 3.29 1.56
CA LYS A 136 12.16 3.19 0.37
C LYS A 136 11.65 4.05 -0.79
N ILE A 137 10.33 4.07 -1.02
CA ILE A 137 9.68 4.94 -2.01
C ILE A 137 9.94 6.42 -1.69
N GLN A 138 9.81 6.82 -0.42
CA GLN A 138 10.05 8.20 0.00
C GLN A 138 11.52 8.63 -0.15
N ILE A 139 12.45 7.77 0.28
CA ILE A 139 13.90 8.02 0.11
C ILE A 139 14.23 8.16 -1.37
N ALA A 140 13.70 7.27 -2.22
CA ALA A 140 13.91 7.34 -3.67
C ALA A 140 13.32 8.62 -4.27
N TYR A 141 12.13 9.04 -3.84
CA TYR A 141 11.51 10.28 -4.31
C TYR A 141 12.32 11.51 -3.90
N GLN A 142 12.79 11.58 -2.65
CA GLN A 142 13.63 12.67 -2.16
C GLN A 142 14.97 12.72 -2.90
N ALA A 143 15.60 11.56 -3.12
CA ALA A 143 16.85 11.48 -3.88
C ALA A 143 16.66 11.95 -5.33
N MET A 144 15.57 11.55 -5.97
CA MET A 144 15.18 12.00 -7.31
C MET A 144 14.99 13.52 -7.39
N LEU A 145 14.25 14.11 -6.44
CA LEU A 145 14.04 15.56 -6.40
C LEU A 145 15.35 16.34 -6.18
N ASN A 146 16.23 15.84 -5.31
CA ASN A 146 17.55 16.44 -5.08
C ASN A 146 18.43 16.39 -6.34
N ASP A 147 18.43 15.25 -7.05
CA ASP A 147 19.14 15.09 -8.33
C ASP A 147 18.64 16.07 -9.41
N LEU A 148 17.34 16.33 -9.43
CA LEU A 148 16.70 17.31 -10.31
C LEU A 148 16.87 18.77 -9.84
N GLY A 149 17.54 19.01 -8.71
CA GLY A 149 17.75 20.35 -8.14
C GLY A 149 16.48 20.97 -7.54
N VAL A 150 15.45 20.17 -7.25
CA VAL A 150 14.20 20.62 -6.65
C VAL A 150 14.35 20.56 -5.12
N SER A 151 14.43 21.73 -4.49
CA SER A 151 14.51 21.82 -3.03
C SER A 151 13.12 21.66 -2.42
N ILE A 152 12.92 20.53 -1.75
CA ILE A 152 11.75 20.31 -0.88
C ILE A 152 12.09 20.74 0.54
N ALA A 153 11.21 21.54 1.16
CA ALA A 153 11.27 21.88 2.57
C ALA A 153 10.99 20.61 3.39
N ASN A 154 12.04 19.89 3.77
CA ASN A 154 11.94 18.65 4.54
C ASN A 154 11.51 18.95 5.99
N GLU A 155 10.21 18.86 6.28
CA GLU A 155 9.79 18.50 7.63
C GLU A 155 10.04 17.00 7.82
N LYS A 156 10.84 16.68 8.84
CA LYS A 156 11.30 15.33 9.19
C LYS A 156 10.19 14.29 9.02
N THR A 157 10.41 13.32 8.13
CA THR A 157 9.54 12.15 8.05
C THR A 157 10.06 11.12 9.05
N GLU A 158 9.61 11.19 10.31
CA GLU A 158 9.65 10.01 11.16
C GLU A 158 8.64 9.00 10.62
N ILE A 159 9.09 7.84 10.12
CA ILE A 159 8.20 6.71 9.85
C ILE A 159 8.79 5.46 10.48
N PRO A 160 8.11 4.95 11.50
CA PRO A 160 7.36 3.72 11.34
C PRO A 160 5.96 3.81 11.95
N PHE A 161 4.91 3.43 11.23
CA PHE A 161 3.63 3.12 11.88
C PHE A 161 2.88 1.95 11.26
N LEU A 162 2.62 0.96 12.11
CA LEU A 162 1.83 -0.24 11.92
C LEU A 162 0.72 -0.21 12.99
N SER A 163 -0.56 -0.03 12.65
CA SER A 163 -1.61 0.11 13.67
C SER A 163 -2.25 -1.20 14.13
N SER A 164 -2.00 -2.32 13.46
CA SER A 164 -2.43 -3.65 13.88
C SER A 164 -1.96 -4.70 12.88
N ASP A 165 -0.96 -5.51 13.22
CA ASP A 165 -0.79 -6.86 12.64
C ASP A 165 -0.24 -7.86 13.67
N TYR A 166 -0.02 -7.44 14.92
CA TYR A 166 0.19 -8.30 16.08
C TYR A 166 -0.55 -7.67 17.24
N ALA A 167 -1.54 -8.36 17.76
CA ALA A 167 -2.17 -7.97 19.02
C ALA A 167 -1.70 -8.97 20.08
N PHE A 168 -0.74 -8.54 20.88
CA PHE A 168 -0.28 -9.25 22.08
C PHE A 168 -1.26 -9.10 23.25
N ILE A 169 -2.36 -8.36 23.00
CA ILE A 169 -3.26 -7.87 24.04
C ILE A 169 -4.64 -8.42 23.72
N SER A 170 -5.13 -9.22 24.66
CA SER A 170 -6.44 -9.83 24.57
C SER A 170 -7.16 -9.70 25.89
N LEU A 171 -8.47 -9.49 25.84
CA LEU A 171 -9.33 -9.69 26.99
C LEU A 171 -9.70 -11.17 27.05
N GLN A 172 -9.61 -11.75 28.25
CA GLN A 172 -10.05 -13.11 28.51
C GLN A 172 -11.25 -13.10 29.45
N THR A 173 -12.29 -13.84 29.09
CA THR A 173 -13.43 -14.11 29.97
C THR A 173 -13.76 -15.60 29.88
N GLY A 174 -13.41 -16.36 30.91
CA GLY A 174 -13.41 -17.83 30.86
C GLY A 174 -12.43 -18.35 29.81
N ASP A 175 -12.89 -19.25 28.95
CA ASP A 175 -12.08 -19.82 27.86
C ASP A 175 -12.05 -18.96 26.58
N LYS A 176 -12.77 -17.82 26.56
CA LYS A 176 -12.84 -16.94 25.39
C LYS A 176 -11.80 -15.83 25.49
N GLN A 177 -10.96 -15.77 24.47
CA GLN A 177 -9.95 -14.73 24.28
C GLN A 177 -10.34 -13.86 23.08
N VAL A 178 -10.44 -12.55 23.28
CA VAL A 178 -10.76 -11.58 22.22
C VAL A 178 -9.70 -10.49 22.19
N LEU A 179 -9.41 -9.96 21.01
CA LEU A 179 -8.40 -8.91 20.88
C LEU A 179 -8.82 -7.66 21.64
N ALA A 180 -7.93 -7.17 22.50
CA ALA A 180 -8.09 -5.91 23.20
C ALA A 180 -7.70 -4.76 22.28
N THR A 181 -8.39 -3.64 22.45
CA THR A 181 -8.13 -2.36 21.78
C THR A 181 -7.44 -1.40 22.73
N GLY A 182 -7.00 -0.24 22.20
CA GLY A 182 -6.49 0.84 23.05
C GLY A 182 -7.51 1.34 24.09
N LEU A 183 -8.81 1.25 23.79
CA LEU A 183 -9.88 1.59 24.74
C LEU A 183 -9.94 0.61 25.91
N ASP A 184 -9.73 -0.68 25.64
CA ASP A 184 -9.74 -1.71 26.68
C ASP A 184 -8.56 -1.52 27.65
N LEU A 185 -7.38 -1.12 27.14
CA LEU A 185 -6.25 -0.75 27.99
C LEU A 185 -6.52 0.51 28.82
N ALA A 186 -7.21 1.50 28.25
CA ALA A 186 -7.55 2.72 28.98
C ALA A 186 -8.58 2.47 30.09
N LEU A 187 -9.48 1.50 29.90
CA LEU A 187 -10.55 1.18 30.84
C LEU A 187 -10.17 0.13 31.89
N TYR A 188 -9.37 -0.87 31.50
CA TYR A 188 -9.06 -2.04 32.33
C TYR A 188 -7.57 -2.15 32.69
N GLY A 189 -6.73 -1.27 32.17
CA GLY A 189 -5.32 -1.20 32.51
C GLY A 189 -5.11 -0.82 33.98
N ASN A 190 -4.02 -1.32 34.53
CA ASN A 190 -3.50 -1.01 35.87
C ASN A 190 -1.98 -0.84 35.82
N ASP A 191 -1.37 -0.50 36.96
CA ASP A 191 0.06 -0.19 37.05
C ASP A 191 0.98 -1.36 36.61
N GLU A 192 0.50 -2.60 36.65
CA GLU A 192 1.26 -3.78 36.19
C GLU A 192 1.08 -4.08 34.71
N THR A 193 0.10 -3.47 34.05
CA THR A 193 -0.30 -3.81 32.68
C THR A 193 0.86 -3.65 31.71
N PHE A 194 1.62 -2.55 31.81
CA PHE A 194 2.76 -2.32 30.94
C PHE A 194 3.89 -3.34 31.14
N ASN A 195 4.20 -3.70 32.39
CA ASN A 195 5.23 -4.69 32.70
C ASN A 195 4.85 -6.09 32.19
N ARG A 196 3.58 -6.47 32.33
CA ARG A 196 3.05 -7.74 31.81
C ARG A 196 3.11 -7.79 30.27
N LEU A 197 2.77 -6.68 29.62
CA LEU A 197 2.85 -6.56 28.15
C LEU A 197 4.28 -6.67 27.63
N THR A 198 5.24 -6.01 28.28
CA THR A 198 6.67 -6.10 27.92
C THR A 198 7.17 -7.53 28.07
N SER A 199 6.87 -8.20 29.18
CA SER A 199 7.26 -9.59 29.39
C SER A 199 6.62 -10.56 28.38
N LEU A 200 5.35 -10.33 28.02
CA LEU A 200 4.67 -11.08 26.96
C LEU A 200 5.33 -10.85 25.60
N ALA A 201 5.65 -9.61 25.23
CA ALA A 201 6.30 -9.30 23.96
C ALA A 201 7.69 -9.94 23.84
N GLU A 202 8.43 -10.06 24.95
CA GLU A 202 9.77 -10.69 24.98
C GLU A 202 9.73 -12.22 24.90
N THR A 203 8.64 -12.84 25.35
CA THR A 203 8.53 -14.31 25.46
C THR A 203 7.63 -14.96 24.40
N THR A 204 6.77 -14.17 23.76
CA THR A 204 5.82 -14.67 22.74
C THR A 204 6.51 -14.85 21.40
N THR A 205 6.41 -16.06 20.84
CA THR A 205 6.91 -16.34 19.49
C THR A 205 6.00 -15.72 18.42
N VAL A 206 6.55 -15.47 17.22
CA VAL A 206 5.77 -14.99 16.06
C VAL A 206 4.59 -15.92 15.76
N SER A 207 4.76 -17.24 15.90
CA SER A 207 3.67 -18.21 15.71
C SER A 207 2.51 -17.96 16.67
N GLN A 208 2.80 -17.83 17.97
CA GLN A 208 1.78 -17.58 19.01
C GLN A 208 1.07 -16.24 18.82
N ALA A 209 1.79 -15.21 18.38
CA ALA A 209 1.19 -13.91 18.07
C ALA A 209 0.27 -13.98 16.84
N LEU A 210 0.62 -14.81 15.85
CA LEU A 210 -0.20 -15.03 14.66
C LEU A 210 -1.41 -15.93 14.92
N ASP A 211 -1.32 -16.92 15.83
CA ASP A 211 -2.44 -17.83 16.18
C ASP A 211 -3.70 -17.06 16.59
N ASN A 212 -3.55 -15.95 17.32
CA ASN A 212 -4.65 -15.06 17.71
C ASN A 212 -5.29 -14.31 16.53
N LEU A 213 -4.57 -14.21 15.41
CA LEU A 213 -5.01 -13.53 14.19
C LEU A 213 -5.50 -14.51 13.12
N ILE A 214 -5.14 -15.80 13.21
CA ILE A 214 -5.52 -16.85 12.26
C ILE A 214 -7.03 -16.86 11.95
N PRO A 215 -7.95 -16.78 12.92
CA PRO A 215 -9.38 -16.77 12.60
C PRO A 215 -9.79 -15.64 11.65
N LYS A 216 -9.19 -14.44 11.81
CA LYS A 216 -9.43 -13.29 10.93
C LYS A 216 -8.69 -13.43 9.60
N LEU A 217 -7.41 -13.80 9.63
CA LEU A 217 -6.59 -14.00 8.43
C LEU A 217 -7.20 -15.06 7.51
N TYR A 218 -7.76 -16.12 8.07
CA TYR A 218 -8.38 -17.19 7.31
C TYR A 218 -9.63 -16.73 6.53
N THR A 219 -10.45 -15.86 7.11
CA THR A 219 -11.62 -15.30 6.41
C THR A 219 -11.23 -14.41 5.23
N ILE A 220 -10.04 -13.82 5.29
CA ILE A 220 -9.50 -12.92 4.26
C ILE A 220 -8.83 -13.74 3.14
N VAL A 221 -8.04 -14.76 3.50
CA VAL A 221 -7.22 -15.53 2.55
C VAL A 221 -7.98 -16.72 1.93
N GLY A 222 -8.81 -17.42 2.70
CA GLY A 222 -9.45 -18.67 2.26
C GLY A 222 -10.74 -18.50 1.46
N GLY A 223 -11.35 -17.31 1.50
CA GLY A 223 -12.72 -17.12 1.03
C GLY A 223 -13.74 -17.96 1.82
N LYS A 224 -15.02 -17.55 1.82
CA LYS A 224 -16.08 -18.15 2.66
C LYS A 224 -16.37 -19.66 2.44
N LYS A 225 -15.63 -20.38 1.60
CA LYS A 225 -16.04 -21.71 1.08
C LYS A 225 -15.27 -22.92 1.57
N ASN A 226 -14.14 -22.78 2.26
CA ASN A 226 -13.41 -23.95 2.76
C ASN A 226 -13.04 -23.74 4.23
N VAL A 227 -13.94 -24.08 5.15
CA VAL A 227 -13.55 -24.31 6.56
C VAL A 227 -13.19 -25.79 6.66
N PHE A 228 -11.89 -26.11 6.71
CA PHE A 228 -11.47 -27.49 6.94
C PHE A 228 -11.91 -27.96 8.34
N PRO A 229 -12.41 -29.21 8.50
CA PRO A 229 -12.95 -29.70 9.77
C PRO A 229 -11.97 -29.66 10.95
N PHE A 230 -10.66 -29.67 10.70
CA PHE A 230 -9.65 -29.66 11.76
C PHE A 230 -9.51 -28.30 12.47
N ILE A 231 -9.88 -27.19 11.82
CA ILE A 231 -9.86 -25.86 12.45
C ILE A 231 -11.10 -25.68 13.36
N ASN A 232 -12.23 -26.32 13.01
CA ASN A 232 -13.41 -26.37 13.89
C ASN A 232 -13.19 -27.24 15.14
N ALA A 233 -12.24 -28.18 15.12
CA ALA A 233 -11.93 -29.00 16.30
C ALA A 233 -11.12 -28.24 17.37
N ALA A 234 -10.46 -27.13 16.99
CA ALA A 234 -9.71 -26.26 17.89
C ALA A 234 -10.49 -25.01 18.34
N MET A 235 -11.70 -24.80 17.82
CA MET A 235 -12.60 -23.73 18.29
C MET A 235 -13.70 -24.31 19.19
N PRO A 236 -13.93 -23.76 20.39
CA PRO A 236 -15.07 -24.15 21.23
C PRO A 236 -16.37 -24.00 20.43
N SER A 237 -17.16 -25.06 20.41
CA SER A 237 -18.33 -25.32 19.57
C SER A 237 -19.58 -24.47 19.86
N CYS A 238 -19.43 -23.17 20.10
CA CYS A 238 -20.55 -22.27 20.41
C CYS A 238 -20.39 -20.90 19.74
N LEU A 239 -20.39 -20.86 18.41
CA LEU A 239 -20.65 -19.66 17.59
C LEU A 239 -21.47 -20.04 16.34
N TYR A 240 -22.68 -20.56 16.58
CA TYR A 240 -23.79 -20.49 15.63
C TYR A 240 -24.99 -19.88 16.35
N VAL A 241 -25.04 -18.54 16.37
CA VAL A 241 -26.27 -17.72 16.42
C VAL A 241 -25.99 -16.46 15.61
#